data_AF-A0AAV1P8J1-F1
#
_entry.id   AF-A0AAV1P8J1-F1
#
_cell.length_a   1.000
_cell.length_b   1.000
_cell.length_c   1.000
_cell.angle_alpha   90.00
_cell.angle_beta   90.00
_cell.angle_gamma   90.00
#
_symmetry.space_group_name_H-M   'P 1'
#
loop_
_entity.id
_entity.type
_entity.pdbx_description
1 polymer ?
#
loop_
_entity_poly.entity_id
_entity_poly.type
_entity_poly.pdbx_seq_one_letter_code
_entity_poly.pdbx_strand_id
1 'polypeptide(L)'
;MAIQQFKFFCLITSIVIYIIIITTLRAPGINKSVPKPWGPPRICPVHFSEQTITPLNNTKHLLVSAYMDQRVNGLDIRIIGIFRRDSIQPLHCFFCCVDHLSRTRIPATILQHSDNFGFPFVTTDVMCQIPQNCKATHVTLLPQSEKVISPEQIWLPIRNQKTNGKEKRKLQFNFTVCISNLFGDYNNVLQFAQTLEMYRLLGVDRVVIYNTSCSPDLSRLLQSYSQEGFVEMVPWPIDQHLNPSRGWLHSKHGGDLHYFGQLTTLNECIYRSMDRSRYVLLNDIDEIIMPYQHNGLMPLMNMLKQQHPNVGCF
;
A
#
# COMPACT_ATOMS: atom_id res chain seq x y z
N MET A 1 38.36 -58.91 36.51
CA MET A 1 37.84 -58.32 35.24
C MET A 1 36.39 -58.68 34.92
N ALA A 2 35.81 -59.80 35.38
CA ALA A 2 34.43 -60.18 35.04
C ALA A 2 33.31 -59.36 35.74
N ILE A 3 33.55 -58.86 36.96
CA ILE A 3 32.53 -58.17 37.77
C ILE A 3 32.23 -56.74 37.26
N GLN A 4 33.22 -56.10 36.62
CA GLN A 4 33.10 -54.72 36.14
C GLN A 4 32.35 -54.63 34.80
N GLN A 5 32.47 -55.65 33.95
CA GLN A 5 31.68 -55.76 32.72
C GLN A 5 30.21 -56.11 32.99
N PHE A 6 29.93 -56.92 34.02
CA PHE A 6 28.56 -57.25 34.42
C PHE A 6 27.80 -56.03 34.94
N LYS A 7 28.45 -55.18 35.76
CA LYS A 7 27.86 -53.92 36.25
C LYS A 7 27.58 -52.91 35.12
N PHE A 8 28.46 -52.84 34.12
CA PHE A 8 28.29 -51.97 32.95
C PHE A 8 27.13 -52.44 32.06
N PHE A 9 27.00 -53.75 31.86
CA PHE A 9 25.88 -54.35 31.13
C PHE A 9 24.54 -54.09 31.82
N CYS A 10 24.45 -54.26 33.14
CA CYS A 10 23.24 -53.96 33.90
C CYS A 10 22.83 -52.47 33.80
N LEU A 11 23.80 -51.55 33.83
CA LEU A 11 23.54 -50.11 33.71
C LEU A 11 23.00 -49.73 32.32
N ILE A 12 23.55 -50.33 31.25
CA ILE A 12 23.05 -50.11 29.89
C ILE A 12 21.63 -50.67 29.74
N THR A 13 21.37 -51.86 30.27
CA THR A 13 20.02 -52.45 30.19
C THR A 13 18.97 -51.61 30.92
N SER A 14 19.29 -51.01 32.07
CA SER A 14 18.35 -50.15 32.79
C SER A 14 18.08 -48.83 32.06
N ILE A 15 19.10 -48.24 31.42
CA ILE A 15 18.95 -47.02 30.60
C ILE A 15 18.09 -47.30 29.36
N VAL A 16 18.30 -48.43 28.69
CA VAL A 16 17.52 -48.83 27.51
C VAL A 16 16.05 -49.09 27.91
N ILE A 17 15.81 -49.77 29.02
CA ILE A 17 14.44 -50.00 29.53
C ILE A 17 13.78 -48.66 29.90
N TYR A 18 14.51 -47.74 30.54
CA TYR A 18 13.99 -46.41 30.87
C TYR A 18 13.63 -45.58 29.63
N ILE A 19 14.46 -45.61 28.59
CA ILE A 19 14.16 -44.97 27.29
C ILE A 19 12.95 -45.61 26.63
N ILE A 20 12.83 -46.94 26.62
CA ILE A 20 11.68 -47.65 26.06
C ILE A 20 10.40 -47.24 26.82
N ILE A 21 10.45 -47.18 28.15
CA ILE A 21 9.32 -46.75 28.99
C ILE A 21 8.92 -45.30 28.67
N ILE A 22 9.87 -44.36 28.50
CA ILE A 22 9.57 -42.97 28.09
C ILE A 22 8.96 -42.91 26.68
N THR A 23 9.45 -43.71 25.72
CA THR A 23 8.91 -43.70 24.36
C THR A 23 7.53 -44.35 24.26
N THR A 24 7.21 -45.31 25.14
CA THR A 24 5.92 -46.03 25.17
C THR A 24 4.87 -45.36 26.05
N LEU A 25 5.27 -44.54 27.04
CA LEU A 25 4.38 -43.69 27.85
C LEU A 25 3.97 -42.38 27.16
N ARG A 26 4.26 -42.21 25.86
CA ARG A 26 3.64 -41.15 25.07
C ARG A 26 2.18 -41.53 24.86
N ALA A 27 1.32 -41.06 25.76
CA ALA A 27 -0.12 -41.16 25.66
C ALA A 27 -0.56 -40.87 24.20
N PRO A 28 -1.47 -41.66 23.62
CA PRO A 28 -1.96 -41.38 22.28
C PRO A 28 -2.59 -40.00 22.32
N GLY A 29 -1.88 -39.03 21.74
CA GLY A 29 -2.41 -37.70 21.49
C GLY A 29 -3.61 -37.90 20.59
N ILE A 30 -4.80 -37.86 21.18
CA ILE A 30 -6.05 -37.77 20.46
C ILE A 30 -5.96 -36.47 19.67
N ASN A 31 -5.51 -36.55 18.41
CA ASN A 31 -5.73 -35.53 17.40
C ASN A 31 -7.23 -35.53 17.08
N LYS A 32 -8.05 -35.13 18.07
CA LYS A 32 -9.33 -34.54 17.79
C LYS A 32 -8.98 -33.22 17.12
N SER A 33 -9.08 -33.21 15.79
CA SER A 33 -9.34 -31.96 15.11
C SER A 33 -10.50 -31.32 15.84
N VAL A 34 -10.22 -30.31 16.65
CA VAL A 34 -11.26 -29.42 17.15
C VAL A 34 -11.93 -28.92 15.88
N PRO A 35 -13.22 -29.23 15.62
CA PRO A 35 -13.89 -28.64 14.50
C PRO A 35 -13.76 -27.14 14.72
N LYS A 36 -13.12 -26.44 13.77
CA LYS A 36 -13.21 -24.98 13.74
C LYS A 36 -14.69 -24.66 13.95
N PRO A 37 -15.06 -23.81 14.92
CA PRO A 37 -16.43 -23.37 15.06
C PRO A 37 -16.87 -22.95 13.67
N TRP A 38 -17.92 -23.59 13.15
CA TRP A 38 -18.60 -23.12 11.96
C TRP A 38 -19.22 -21.79 12.36
N GLY A 39 -18.40 -20.74 12.29
CA GLY A 39 -18.89 -19.38 12.23
C GLY A 39 -19.83 -19.29 11.04
N PRO A 40 -20.77 -18.32 11.06
CA PRO A 40 -21.61 -18.06 9.90
C PRO A 40 -20.74 -17.99 8.64
N PRO A 41 -21.22 -18.52 7.49
CA PRO A 41 -20.45 -18.50 6.25
C PRO A 41 -19.90 -17.10 6.01
N ARG A 42 -18.58 -17.00 5.77
CA ARG A 42 -17.94 -15.70 5.53
C ARG A 42 -18.60 -15.06 4.33
N ILE A 43 -19.21 -13.92 4.58
CA ILE A 43 -20.10 -13.25 3.63
C ILE A 43 -19.31 -12.64 2.45
N CYS A 44 -18.07 -12.21 2.69
CA CYS A 44 -17.15 -11.74 1.67
C CYS A 44 -15.94 -12.67 1.50
N PRO A 45 -15.34 -12.73 0.31
CA PRO A 45 -14.11 -13.50 0.09
C PRO A 45 -12.96 -12.98 0.95
N VAL A 46 -12.06 -13.89 1.34
CA VAL A 46 -11.05 -13.66 2.39
C VAL A 46 -9.74 -13.07 1.86
N HIS A 47 -9.51 -13.12 0.54
CA HIS A 47 -8.26 -12.69 -0.06
C HIS A 47 -8.22 -11.17 -0.19
N PHE A 48 -7.71 -10.51 0.84
CA PHE A 48 -7.43 -9.08 0.83
C PHE A 48 -6.01 -8.81 0.35
N SER A 49 -5.81 -7.70 -0.36
CA SER A 49 -4.46 -7.29 -0.71
C SER A 49 -3.75 -6.75 0.54
N GLU A 50 -2.70 -7.46 0.96
CA GLU A 50 -1.73 -6.97 1.95
C GLU A 50 -0.54 -6.26 1.29
N GLN A 51 -0.49 -6.28 -0.05
CA GLN A 51 0.58 -5.70 -0.86
C GLN A 51 0.17 -4.34 -1.41
N THR A 52 1.15 -3.54 -1.80
CA THR A 52 0.93 -2.20 -2.38
C THR A 52 0.62 -2.22 -3.86
N ILE A 53 0.89 -3.34 -4.54
CA ILE A 53 0.61 -3.56 -5.96
C ILE A 53 -0.08 -4.93 -6.07
N THR A 54 -1.17 -4.98 -6.83
CA THR A 54 -2.01 -6.16 -7.00
C THR A 54 -2.33 -6.35 -8.48
N PRO A 55 -1.89 -7.45 -9.13
CA PRO A 55 -2.28 -7.73 -10.50
C PRO A 55 -3.80 -7.85 -10.65
N LEU A 56 -4.35 -7.24 -11.69
CA LEU A 56 -5.74 -7.46 -12.07
C LEU A 56 -5.82 -8.71 -12.95
N ASN A 57 -6.48 -9.75 -12.41
CA ASN A 57 -6.65 -11.05 -13.06
C ASN A 57 -7.09 -10.93 -14.52
N ASN A 58 -6.52 -11.78 -15.37
CA ASN A 58 -6.81 -11.85 -16.81
C ASN A 58 -6.61 -10.54 -17.58
N THR A 59 -5.78 -9.62 -17.06
CA THR A 59 -5.39 -8.40 -17.73
C THR A 59 -3.89 -8.15 -17.58
N LYS A 60 -3.39 -7.10 -18.23
CA LYS A 60 -2.05 -6.57 -17.98
C LYS A 60 -2.05 -5.45 -16.94
N HIS A 61 -3.18 -5.15 -16.31
CA HIS A 61 -3.31 -4.00 -15.42
C HIS A 61 -2.89 -4.34 -13.99
N LEU A 62 -2.42 -3.33 -13.26
CA LEU A 62 -2.10 -3.43 -11.84
C LEU A 62 -2.99 -2.47 -11.06
N LEU A 63 -3.41 -2.88 -9.88
CA LEU A 63 -4.14 -2.06 -8.92
C LEU A 63 -3.22 -1.72 -7.75
N VAL A 64 -3.38 -0.53 -7.18
CA VAL A 64 -2.52 -0.04 -6.10
C VAL A 64 -3.32 0.15 -4.81
N SER A 65 -4.43 0.88 -4.89
CA SER A 65 -5.17 1.29 -3.69
C SER A 65 -6.59 1.73 -4.05
N ALA A 66 -7.48 1.74 -3.06
CA ALA A 66 -8.84 2.25 -3.20
C ALA A 66 -9.17 3.26 -2.09
N TYR A 67 -9.76 4.38 -2.46
CA TYR A 67 -10.13 5.47 -1.56
C TYR A 67 -11.59 5.86 -1.76
N MET A 68 -12.26 6.20 -0.66
CA MET A 68 -13.49 6.98 -0.69
C MET A 68 -13.16 8.40 -1.19
N ASP A 69 -13.72 8.79 -2.34
CA ASP A 69 -13.54 10.09 -2.97
C ASP A 69 -14.88 10.60 -3.52
N GLN A 70 -15.65 11.26 -2.66
CA GLN A 70 -17.00 11.77 -2.97
C GLN A 70 -16.98 13.26 -3.35
N ARG A 71 -15.86 13.78 -3.84
CA ARG A 71 -15.76 15.19 -4.29
C ARG A 71 -16.47 15.42 -5.62
N VAL A 72 -16.67 14.35 -6.41
CA VAL A 72 -17.41 14.36 -7.66
C VAL A 72 -18.73 13.61 -7.47
N ASN A 73 -19.85 14.26 -7.78
CA ASN A 73 -21.17 13.63 -7.64
C ASN A 73 -21.28 12.39 -8.55
N GLY A 74 -21.81 11.30 -8.01
CA GLY A 74 -22.02 10.04 -8.73
C GLY A 74 -20.81 9.10 -8.77
N LEU A 75 -19.66 9.51 -8.22
CA LEU A 75 -18.48 8.67 -8.07
C LEU A 75 -18.08 8.65 -6.60
N ASP A 76 -18.10 7.48 -5.98
CA ASP A 76 -17.85 7.34 -4.54
C ASP A 76 -16.45 6.82 -4.25
N ILE A 77 -15.93 5.94 -5.11
CA ILE A 77 -14.66 5.26 -4.94
C ILE A 77 -13.72 5.61 -6.08
N ARG A 78 -12.48 5.94 -5.72
CA ARG A 78 -11.33 6.03 -6.62
C ARG A 78 -10.38 4.88 -6.36
N ILE A 79 -10.15 4.06 -7.37
CA ILE A 79 -9.12 3.04 -7.37
C ILE A 79 -7.95 3.57 -8.19
N ILE A 80 -6.77 3.61 -7.60
CA ILE A 80 -5.54 3.98 -8.30
C ILE A 80 -4.91 2.71 -8.86
N GLY A 81 -4.51 2.74 -10.12
CA GLY A 81 -3.87 1.63 -10.81
C GLY A 81 -2.82 2.06 -11.81
N ILE A 82 -2.16 1.07 -12.40
CA ILE A 82 -1.16 1.21 -13.47
C ILE A 82 -1.64 0.36 -14.64
N PHE A 83 -2.14 1.02 -15.69
CA PHE A 83 -2.80 0.32 -16.80
C PHE A 83 -1.96 0.43 -18.06
N ARG A 84 -1.83 -0.70 -18.77
CA ARG A 84 -1.35 -0.72 -20.14
C ARG A 84 -2.35 -0.02 -21.06
N ARG A 85 -1.90 1.00 -21.77
CA ARG A 85 -2.75 1.97 -22.49
C ARG A 85 -3.49 1.39 -23.69
N ASP A 86 -2.86 0.46 -24.42
CA ASP A 86 -3.36 -0.12 -25.67
C ASP A 86 -4.31 -1.32 -25.46
N SER A 87 -4.51 -1.75 -24.22
CA SER A 87 -5.28 -2.97 -23.90
C SER A 87 -6.33 -2.76 -22.82
N ILE A 88 -6.82 -1.54 -22.64
CA ILE A 88 -7.86 -1.24 -21.65
C ILE A 88 -9.21 -1.73 -22.16
N GLN A 89 -9.80 -2.64 -21.41
CA GLN A 89 -11.14 -3.18 -21.66
C GLN A 89 -12.16 -2.63 -20.65
N PRO A 90 -13.48 -2.70 -20.94
CA PRO A 90 -14.49 -2.33 -19.97
C PRO A 90 -14.38 -3.14 -18.68
N LEU A 91 -14.30 -2.45 -17.55
CA LEU A 91 -14.22 -3.04 -16.22
C LEU A 91 -15.48 -2.74 -15.40
N HIS A 92 -15.78 -3.62 -14.45
CA HIS A 92 -16.81 -3.41 -13.46
C HIS A 92 -16.22 -3.49 -12.05
N CYS A 93 -16.70 -2.60 -11.18
CA CYS A 93 -16.48 -2.69 -9.75
C CYS A 93 -17.45 -3.68 -9.12
N PHE A 94 -16.92 -4.42 -8.15
CA PHE A 94 -17.68 -5.30 -7.30
C PHE A 94 -17.33 -5.05 -5.84
N PHE A 95 -18.34 -5.03 -4.97
CA PHE A 95 -18.21 -4.50 -3.61
C PHE A 95 -18.50 -5.57 -2.56
N CYS A 96 -17.63 -5.63 -1.55
CA CYS A 96 -17.92 -6.28 -0.30
C CYS A 96 -18.45 -5.22 0.66
N CYS A 97 -19.71 -5.37 1.06
CA CYS A 97 -20.35 -4.52 2.04
C CYS A 97 -20.21 -5.17 3.43
N VAL A 98 -20.39 -4.41 4.52
CA VAL A 98 -20.26 -4.93 5.90
C VAL A 98 -21.06 -6.22 6.12
N ASP A 99 -22.29 -6.29 5.61
CA ASP A 99 -23.22 -7.39 5.90
C ASP A 99 -23.49 -8.34 4.73
N HIS A 100 -22.99 -8.02 3.53
CA HIS A 100 -23.26 -8.79 2.31
C HIS A 100 -22.21 -8.55 1.22
N LEU A 101 -22.02 -9.56 0.37
CA LEU A 101 -21.40 -9.36 -0.94
C LEU A 101 -22.44 -8.73 -1.88
N SER A 102 -22.13 -7.56 -2.45
CA SER A 102 -23.00 -6.94 -3.45
C SER A 102 -23.26 -7.93 -4.59
N ARG A 103 -24.49 -8.06 -5.08
CA ARG A 103 -24.77 -8.85 -6.30
C ARG A 103 -24.64 -8.02 -7.57
N THR A 104 -24.58 -6.71 -7.42
CA THR A 104 -24.56 -5.76 -8.53
C THR A 104 -23.14 -5.46 -8.94
N ARG A 105 -22.90 -5.54 -10.26
CA ARG A 105 -21.68 -5.06 -10.91
C ARG A 105 -21.90 -3.63 -11.35
N ILE A 106 -21.01 -2.73 -10.93
CA ILE A 106 -21.10 -1.32 -11.26
C ILE A 106 -20.10 -1.04 -12.39
N PRO A 107 -20.54 -0.49 -13.54
CA PRO A 107 -19.61 -0.08 -14.59
C PRO A 107 -18.58 0.90 -14.04
N ALA A 108 -17.31 0.68 -14.37
CA ALA A 108 -16.23 1.55 -13.92
C ALA A 108 -15.94 2.64 -14.95
N THR A 109 -15.67 3.85 -14.48
CA THR A 109 -15.16 4.95 -15.33
C THR A 109 -13.64 4.96 -15.24
N ILE A 110 -12.95 4.76 -16.35
CA ILE A 110 -11.49 4.62 -16.41
C ILE A 110 -10.89 5.92 -16.96
N LEU A 111 -10.01 6.56 -16.19
CA LEU A 111 -9.37 7.83 -16.51
C LEU A 111 -7.85 7.64 -16.50
N GLN A 112 -7.25 7.55 -17.69
CA GLN A 112 -5.80 7.51 -17.84
C GLN A 112 -5.23 8.90 -17.62
N HIS A 113 -4.13 9.01 -16.88
CA HIS A 113 -3.41 10.27 -16.74
C HIS A 113 -2.79 10.67 -18.08
N SER A 114 -2.87 11.95 -18.44
CA SER A 114 -2.35 12.47 -19.72
C SER A 114 -0.82 12.42 -19.81
N ASP A 115 -0.15 12.60 -18.67
CA ASP A 115 1.31 12.67 -18.57
C ASP A 115 1.95 11.29 -18.61
N ASN A 116 1.90 10.65 -19.78
CA ASN A 116 2.41 9.30 -19.98
C ASN A 116 3.83 9.23 -20.56
N PHE A 117 4.39 10.36 -21.03
CA PHE A 117 5.75 10.47 -21.59
C PHE A 117 6.12 9.42 -22.66
N GLY A 118 5.11 8.88 -23.37
CA GLY A 118 5.26 7.84 -24.38
C GLY A 118 5.38 6.40 -23.84
N PHE A 119 5.30 6.19 -22.51
CA PHE A 119 5.37 4.86 -21.90
C PHE A 119 4.10 4.04 -22.16
N PRO A 120 4.21 2.71 -22.24
CA PRO A 120 3.08 1.82 -22.50
C PRO A 120 2.16 1.65 -21.28
N PHE A 121 2.66 1.79 -20.06
CA PHE A 121 1.86 1.77 -18.83
C PHE A 121 1.77 3.18 -18.22
N VAL A 122 0.58 3.52 -17.71
CA VAL A 122 0.30 4.85 -17.15
C VAL A 122 -0.52 4.75 -15.86
N THR A 123 -0.31 5.70 -14.95
CA THR A 123 -1.21 5.93 -13.82
C THR A 123 -2.63 6.11 -14.33
N THR A 124 -3.56 5.40 -13.71
CA THR A 124 -4.96 5.38 -14.10
C THR A 124 -5.83 5.43 -12.86
N ASP A 125 -6.82 6.31 -12.88
CA ASP A 125 -7.88 6.34 -11.89
C ASP A 125 -9.09 5.57 -12.42
N VAL A 126 -9.60 4.65 -11.62
CA VAL A 126 -10.82 3.90 -11.90
C VAL A 126 -11.88 4.30 -10.89
N MET A 127 -12.93 4.95 -11.37
CA MET A 127 -13.97 5.54 -10.54
C MET A 127 -15.24 4.69 -10.57
N CYS A 128 -15.83 4.47 -9.40
CA CYS A 128 -17.03 3.66 -9.24
C CYS A 128 -18.01 4.26 -8.24
N GLN A 129 -19.30 4.08 -8.51
CA GLN A 129 -20.36 4.40 -7.56
C GLN A 129 -20.61 3.21 -6.62
N ILE A 130 -20.85 3.48 -5.34
CA ILE A 130 -21.25 2.43 -4.40
C ILE A 130 -22.73 2.10 -4.64
N PRO A 131 -23.12 0.81 -4.68
CA PRO A 131 -24.52 0.41 -4.78
C PRO A 131 -25.37 0.98 -3.63
N GLN A 132 -26.64 1.27 -3.89
CA GLN A 132 -27.58 1.64 -2.84
C GLN A 132 -27.61 0.58 -1.73
N ASN A 133 -27.69 1.02 -0.48
CA ASN A 133 -27.70 0.17 0.72
C ASN A 133 -26.42 -0.68 0.92
N CYS A 134 -25.30 -0.36 0.25
CA CYS A 134 -24.01 -0.98 0.51
C CYS A 134 -23.12 -0.06 1.35
N LYS A 135 -22.84 -0.43 2.60
CA LYS A 135 -21.70 0.12 3.34
C LYS A 135 -20.45 -0.62 2.92
N ALA A 136 -19.84 -0.20 1.81
CA ALA A 136 -18.70 -0.87 1.22
C ALA A 136 -17.47 -0.83 2.14
N THR A 137 -16.79 -1.96 2.33
CA THR A 137 -15.50 -2.06 3.05
C THR A 137 -14.35 -2.36 2.10
N HIS A 138 -14.61 -3.15 1.06
CA HIS A 138 -13.64 -3.52 0.05
C HIS A 138 -14.25 -3.44 -1.33
N VAL A 139 -13.39 -3.27 -2.32
CA VAL A 139 -13.74 -3.26 -3.74
C VAL A 139 -12.78 -4.15 -4.52
N THR A 140 -13.27 -4.74 -5.59
CA THR A 140 -12.44 -5.40 -6.59
C THR A 140 -12.89 -4.98 -7.98
N LEU A 141 -11.99 -5.11 -8.96
CA LEU A 141 -12.25 -4.84 -10.37
C LEU A 141 -12.25 -6.15 -11.15
N LEU A 142 -13.13 -6.24 -12.13
CA LEU A 142 -13.27 -7.41 -13.00
C LEU A 142 -13.51 -6.95 -14.44
N PRO A 143 -12.88 -7.60 -15.44
CA PRO A 143 -13.29 -7.50 -16.83
C PRO A 143 -14.79 -7.76 -17.03
N GLN A 144 -15.44 -7.03 -17.93
CA GLN A 144 -16.85 -7.28 -18.27
C GLN A 144 -17.11 -8.71 -18.78
N SER A 145 -16.13 -9.32 -19.45
CA SER A 145 -16.19 -10.69 -19.95
C SER A 145 -16.25 -11.75 -18.84
N GLU A 146 -15.78 -11.43 -17.63
CA GLU A 146 -15.77 -12.37 -16.52
C GLU A 146 -17.16 -12.50 -15.89
N LYS A 147 -17.75 -13.68 -16.05
CA LYS A 147 -19.10 -13.98 -15.51
C LYS A 147 -19.07 -14.49 -14.08
N VAL A 148 -17.97 -15.09 -13.63
CA VAL A 148 -17.83 -15.68 -12.29
C VAL A 148 -16.61 -15.08 -11.62
N ILE A 149 -16.73 -14.79 -10.33
CA ILE A 149 -15.63 -14.27 -9.53
C ILE A 149 -14.76 -15.45 -9.13
N SER A 150 -13.47 -15.38 -9.47
CA SER A 150 -12.51 -16.39 -9.06
C SER A 150 -12.46 -16.47 -7.51
N PRO A 151 -12.36 -17.67 -6.92
CA PRO A 151 -12.09 -17.82 -5.49
C PRO A 151 -10.81 -17.11 -5.04
N GLU A 152 -9.84 -16.97 -5.95
CA GLU A 152 -8.55 -16.30 -5.74
C GLU A 152 -8.60 -14.79 -5.99
N GLN A 153 -9.80 -14.22 -6.19
CA GLN A 153 -9.94 -12.79 -6.44
C GLN A 153 -9.45 -11.97 -5.24
N ILE A 154 -8.57 -11.02 -5.51
CA ILE A 154 -8.02 -10.11 -4.50
C ILE A 154 -8.90 -8.88 -4.35
N TRP A 155 -9.11 -8.47 -3.11
CA TRP A 155 -9.95 -7.35 -2.72
C TRP A 155 -9.13 -6.22 -2.11
N LEU A 156 -9.36 -4.99 -2.59
CA LEU A 156 -8.72 -3.79 -2.08
C LEU A 156 -9.55 -3.21 -0.92
N PRO A 157 -8.95 -2.92 0.23
CA PRO A 157 -9.62 -2.19 1.29
C PRO A 157 -9.90 -0.75 0.84
N ILE A 158 -11.11 -0.27 1.12
CA ILE A 158 -11.50 1.10 0.83
C ILE A 158 -11.05 1.98 2.00
N ARG A 159 -10.12 2.89 1.74
CA ARG A 159 -9.59 3.86 2.73
C ARG A 159 -10.42 5.15 2.74
N ASN A 160 -10.09 6.07 3.66
CA ASN A 160 -10.73 7.39 3.79
C ASN A 160 -12.25 7.36 4.08
N GLN A 161 -12.71 6.30 4.74
CA GLN A 161 -14.13 6.18 5.10
C GLN A 161 -14.49 7.16 6.22
N LYS A 162 -15.60 7.89 6.08
CA LYS A 162 -16.12 8.77 7.13
C LYS A 162 -16.66 7.93 8.29
N THR A 163 -15.99 7.98 9.44
CA THR A 163 -16.54 7.52 10.72
C THR A 163 -17.45 8.62 11.28
N ASN A 164 -18.76 8.48 11.10
CA ASN A 164 -19.84 9.32 11.66
C ASN A 164 -19.73 10.84 11.43
N GLY A 165 -20.64 11.39 10.61
CA GLY A 165 -20.64 12.78 10.11
C GLY A 165 -20.85 13.93 11.10
N LYS A 166 -20.52 13.77 12.40
CA LYS A 166 -20.66 14.83 13.41
C LYS A 166 -19.33 15.28 14.04
N GLU A 167 -18.24 14.53 13.91
CA GLU A 167 -16.94 15.01 14.39
C GLU A 167 -16.25 15.82 13.30
N LYS A 168 -15.87 17.06 13.61
CA LYS A 168 -14.89 17.80 12.80
C LYS A 168 -13.65 16.93 12.75
N ARG A 169 -13.35 16.34 11.59
CA ARG A 169 -12.15 15.52 11.36
C ARG A 169 -10.94 16.30 11.84
N LYS A 170 -10.38 15.92 12.98
CA LYS A 170 -9.10 16.44 13.43
C LYS A 170 -8.05 15.81 12.50
N LEU A 171 -7.59 16.59 11.53
CA LEU A 171 -6.47 16.20 10.69
C LEU A 171 -5.29 15.87 11.61
N GLN A 172 -4.62 14.76 11.32
CA GLN A 172 -3.51 14.27 12.12
C GLN A 172 -2.27 15.14 11.91
N PHE A 173 -2.11 15.66 10.69
CA PHE A 173 -0.94 16.38 10.24
C PHE A 173 -1.34 17.72 9.61
N ASN A 174 -0.54 18.76 9.81
CA ASN A 174 -0.64 19.98 9.06
C ASN A 174 0.07 19.85 7.72
N PHE A 175 1.26 19.26 7.70
CA PHE A 175 2.04 19.05 6.49
C PHE A 175 2.46 17.60 6.32
N THR A 176 2.32 17.11 5.10
CA THR A 176 2.92 15.85 4.67
C THR A 176 3.71 16.07 3.40
N VAL A 177 4.94 15.58 3.36
CA VAL A 177 5.75 15.54 2.14
C VAL A 177 5.66 14.15 1.54
N CYS A 178 5.28 14.06 0.28
CA CYS A 178 5.34 12.86 -0.53
C CYS A 178 6.61 12.94 -1.38
N ILE A 179 7.57 12.07 -1.08
CA ILE A 179 8.82 11.99 -1.85
C ILE A 179 8.60 11.02 -3.01
N SER A 180 9.19 11.33 -4.17
CA SER A 180 9.25 10.40 -5.29
C SER A 180 9.89 9.05 -4.91
N ASN A 181 9.63 8.03 -5.73
CA ASN A 181 9.99 6.65 -5.41
C ASN A 181 11.51 6.45 -5.31
N LEU A 182 11.95 5.72 -4.29
CA LEU A 182 13.34 5.35 -4.07
C LEU A 182 13.68 4.09 -4.85
N PHE A 183 14.67 4.15 -5.73
CA PHE A 183 15.07 3.04 -6.60
C PHE A 183 16.58 3.03 -6.88
N GLY A 184 17.05 1.95 -7.52
CA GLY A 184 18.42 1.89 -8.05
C GLY A 184 19.50 1.84 -6.98
N ASP A 185 19.16 1.32 -5.81
CA ASP A 185 20.06 1.16 -4.66
C ASP A 185 20.67 2.49 -4.20
N TYR A 186 19.86 3.55 -4.29
CA TYR A 186 20.25 4.89 -3.87
C TYR A 186 20.88 4.88 -2.47
N ASN A 187 22.03 5.57 -2.33
CA ASN A 187 22.88 5.49 -1.14
C ASN A 187 23.39 6.86 -0.65
N ASN A 188 22.77 7.97 -1.04
CA ASN A 188 23.15 9.27 -0.49
C ASN A 188 22.50 9.49 0.88
N VAL A 189 23.03 8.80 1.89
CA VAL A 189 22.52 8.79 3.27
C VAL A 189 22.55 10.20 3.88
N LEU A 190 23.61 10.97 3.61
CA LEU A 190 23.76 12.32 4.17
C LEU A 190 22.72 13.30 3.59
N GLN A 191 22.45 13.24 2.29
CA GLN A 191 21.41 14.08 1.69
C GLN A 191 20.03 13.76 2.26
N PHE A 192 19.73 12.47 2.48
CA PHE A 192 18.48 12.08 3.13
C PHE A 192 18.37 12.61 4.55
N ALA A 193 19.42 12.46 5.36
CA ALA A 193 19.44 13.01 6.72
C ALA A 193 19.26 14.53 6.71
N GLN A 194 20.02 15.25 5.87
CA GLN A 194 19.92 16.70 5.75
C GLN A 194 18.51 17.16 5.35
N THR A 195 17.91 16.51 4.37
CA THR A 195 16.59 16.86 3.86
C THR A 195 15.50 16.58 4.88
N LEU A 196 15.54 15.42 5.55
CA LEU A 196 14.57 15.07 6.59
C LEU A 196 14.66 16.01 7.80
N GLU A 197 15.86 16.37 8.25
CA GLU A 197 16.03 17.35 9.31
C GLU A 197 15.59 18.75 8.89
N MET A 198 15.85 19.15 7.64
CA MET A 198 15.34 20.42 7.13
C MET A 198 13.80 20.44 7.10
N TYR A 199 13.15 19.36 6.69
CA TYR A 199 11.70 19.25 6.75
C TYR A 199 11.15 19.38 8.17
N ARG A 200 11.83 18.83 9.19
CA ARG A 200 11.47 19.07 10.60
C ARG A 200 11.55 20.53 10.97
N LEU A 201 12.65 21.21 10.63
CA LEU A 201 12.83 22.64 10.90
C LEU A 201 11.76 23.49 10.22
N LEU A 202 11.31 23.09 9.03
CA LEU A 202 10.27 23.76 8.26
C LEU A 202 8.83 23.47 8.76
N GLY A 203 8.68 22.59 9.74
CA GLY A 203 7.40 22.25 10.36
C GLY A 203 6.60 21.19 9.60
N VAL A 204 7.26 20.30 8.86
CA VAL A 204 6.64 19.09 8.30
C VAL A 204 6.37 18.10 9.42
N ASP A 205 5.19 17.50 9.45
CA ASP A 205 4.82 16.51 10.47
C ASP A 205 5.11 15.07 10.02
N ARG A 206 5.00 14.80 8.72
CA ARG A 206 5.08 13.46 8.14
C ARG A 206 5.75 13.47 6.78
N VAL A 207 6.59 12.49 6.51
CA VAL A 207 7.18 12.25 5.19
C VAL A 207 6.78 10.85 4.72
N VAL A 208 6.29 10.70 3.51
CA VAL A 208 5.93 9.41 2.90
C VAL A 208 6.90 9.11 1.78
N ILE A 209 7.49 7.91 1.81
CA ILE A 209 8.51 7.47 0.86
C ILE A 209 8.12 6.10 0.33
N TYR A 210 8.02 5.99 -0.99
CA TYR A 210 7.83 4.71 -1.67
C TYR A 210 9.21 4.12 -1.95
N ASN A 211 9.38 2.83 -1.69
CA ASN A 211 10.68 2.18 -1.77
C ASN A 211 10.62 0.94 -2.65
N THR A 212 11.22 1.04 -3.84
CA THR A 212 11.58 -0.13 -4.66
C THR A 212 12.90 -0.71 -4.19
N SER A 213 13.95 0.11 -4.12
CA SER A 213 15.24 -0.33 -3.56
C SER A 213 16.08 0.84 -3.06
N CYS A 214 16.85 0.58 -2.00
CA CYS A 214 17.87 1.48 -1.46
C CYS A 214 18.98 0.70 -0.78
N SER A 215 20.10 1.36 -0.52
CA SER A 215 21.21 0.73 0.18
C SER A 215 20.84 0.30 1.62
N PRO A 216 21.55 -0.69 2.19
CA PRO A 216 21.37 -1.07 3.60
C PRO A 216 21.60 0.09 4.58
N ASP A 217 22.54 0.99 4.28
CA ASP A 217 22.83 2.15 5.12
C ASP A 217 21.66 3.15 5.13
N LEU A 218 21.12 3.46 3.95
CA LEU A 218 19.96 4.33 3.84
C LEU A 218 18.72 3.67 4.47
N SER A 219 18.52 2.37 4.26
CA SER A 219 17.43 1.64 4.89
C SER A 219 17.48 1.71 6.41
N ARG A 220 18.67 1.64 7.02
CA ARG A 220 18.84 1.79 8.48
C ARG A 220 18.47 3.19 8.96
N LEU A 221 18.92 4.23 8.26
CA LEU A 221 18.56 5.62 8.56
C LEU A 221 17.04 5.83 8.48
N LEU A 222 16.41 5.41 7.38
CA LEU A 222 14.96 5.59 7.21
C LEU A 222 14.14 4.80 8.23
N GLN A 223 14.66 3.66 8.70
CA GLN A 223 14.03 2.89 9.76
C GLN A 223 14.00 3.65 11.10
N SER A 224 15.06 4.39 11.47
CA SER A 224 15.04 5.18 12.70
C SER A 224 13.99 6.29 12.64
N TYR A 225 13.93 7.05 11.54
CA TYR A 225 12.88 8.05 11.34
C TYR A 225 11.46 7.47 11.29
N SER A 226 11.32 6.23 10.82
CA SER A 226 10.03 5.53 10.81
C SER A 226 9.60 5.13 12.22
N GLN A 227 10.52 4.68 13.06
CA GLN A 227 10.26 4.37 14.48
C GLN A 227 9.87 5.61 15.28
N GLU A 228 10.43 6.76 14.95
CA GLU A 228 10.05 8.06 15.51
C GLU A 228 8.67 8.55 15.02
N GLY A 229 8.09 7.89 14.01
CA GLY A 229 6.81 8.28 13.43
C GLY A 229 6.89 9.46 12.47
N PHE A 230 8.09 9.91 12.08
CA PHE A 230 8.26 11.01 11.12
C PHE A 230 8.18 10.52 9.67
N VAL A 231 8.78 9.37 9.36
CA VAL A 231 8.77 8.77 8.03
C VAL A 231 7.77 7.60 7.94
N GLU A 232 7.02 7.52 6.86
CA GLU A 232 6.20 6.38 6.45
C GLU A 232 6.83 5.72 5.24
N MET A 233 7.44 4.56 5.44
CA MET A 233 7.94 3.75 4.35
C MET A 233 6.80 2.92 3.75
N VAL A 234 6.61 3.05 2.44
CA VAL A 234 5.64 2.28 1.67
C VAL A 234 6.41 1.35 0.72
N PRO A 235 6.32 0.01 0.86
CA PRO A 235 6.95 -0.91 -0.08
C PRO A 235 6.45 -0.67 -1.50
N TRP A 236 7.32 -0.68 -2.51
CA TRP A 236 6.95 -0.45 -3.91
C TRP A 236 7.68 -1.40 -4.87
N PRO A 237 7.30 -2.69 -4.89
CA PRO A 237 7.98 -3.74 -5.64
C PRO A 237 7.60 -3.73 -7.14
N ILE A 238 7.62 -2.55 -7.77
CA ILE A 238 7.16 -2.37 -9.15
C ILE A 238 7.99 -3.15 -10.18
N ASP A 239 9.26 -3.36 -9.88
CA ASP A 239 10.24 -4.15 -10.64
C ASP A 239 9.93 -5.66 -10.65
N GLN A 240 9.10 -6.13 -9.72
CA GLN A 240 8.58 -7.50 -9.72
C GLN A 240 7.40 -7.70 -10.69
N HIS A 241 6.79 -6.60 -11.16
CA HIS A 241 5.59 -6.62 -11.99
C HIS A 241 5.84 -6.10 -13.41
N LEU A 242 6.73 -5.13 -13.58
CA LEU A 242 7.04 -4.46 -14.84
C LEU A 242 8.55 -4.23 -14.95
N ASN A 243 9.02 -3.84 -16.13
CA ASN A 243 10.38 -3.33 -16.33
C ASN A 243 10.38 -1.78 -16.26
N PRO A 244 10.48 -1.16 -15.07
CA PRO A 244 10.43 0.29 -14.94
C PRO A 244 11.63 0.98 -15.62
N SER A 245 11.37 2.16 -16.18
CA SER A 245 12.41 2.98 -16.78
C SER A 245 13.20 3.77 -15.74
N ARG A 246 14.49 3.92 -16.00
CA ARG A 246 15.39 4.80 -15.25
C ARG A 246 15.42 6.24 -15.78
N GLY A 247 14.65 6.55 -16.83
CA GLY A 247 14.68 7.86 -17.47
C GLY A 247 13.30 8.39 -17.84
N TRP A 248 13.26 9.69 -18.15
CA TRP A 248 12.03 10.44 -18.36
C TRP A 248 11.37 10.22 -19.72
N LEU A 249 12.14 9.84 -20.74
CA LEU A 249 11.64 9.72 -22.12
C LEU A 249 11.68 8.28 -22.60
N HIS A 250 10.51 7.72 -22.93
CA HIS A 250 10.39 6.34 -23.39
C HIS A 250 11.21 6.04 -24.65
N SER A 251 11.22 6.93 -25.65
CA SER A 251 11.97 6.72 -26.90
C SER A 251 13.49 6.68 -26.72
N LYS A 252 14.02 7.16 -25.58
CA LYS A 252 15.45 7.12 -25.26
C LYS A 252 15.82 6.01 -24.29
N HIS A 253 14.99 5.77 -23.27
CA HIS A 253 15.35 4.90 -22.14
C HIS A 253 14.60 3.56 -22.15
N GLY A 254 13.56 3.43 -22.98
CA GLY A 254 12.70 2.24 -23.01
C GLY A 254 12.06 1.94 -21.65
N GLY A 255 11.62 0.70 -21.48
CA GLY A 255 10.92 0.25 -20.27
C GLY A 255 9.40 0.44 -20.34
N ASP A 256 8.71 -0.15 -19.38
CA ASP A 256 7.25 -0.24 -19.35
C ASP A 256 6.59 0.97 -18.69
N LEU A 257 7.25 1.55 -17.67
CA LEU A 257 6.68 2.56 -16.79
C LEU A 257 7.69 3.68 -16.48
N HIS A 258 7.22 4.92 -16.53
CA HIS A 258 8.02 6.12 -16.25
C HIS A 258 8.56 6.14 -14.81
N TYR A 259 9.87 6.35 -14.64
CA TYR A 259 10.59 6.49 -13.35
C TYR A 259 10.06 5.61 -12.22
N PHE A 260 10.05 4.29 -12.41
CA PHE A 260 9.59 3.36 -11.38
C PHE A 260 8.18 3.65 -10.83
N GLY A 261 7.32 4.27 -11.62
CA GLY A 261 5.96 4.62 -11.23
C GLY A 261 5.83 5.89 -10.39
N GLN A 262 6.78 6.84 -10.50
CA GLN A 262 6.77 8.11 -9.75
C GLN A 262 5.39 8.81 -9.78
N LEU A 263 4.74 8.90 -10.94
CA LEU A 263 3.42 9.53 -11.04
C LEU A 263 2.36 8.76 -10.24
N THR A 264 2.45 7.43 -10.23
CA THR A 264 1.50 6.58 -9.51
C THR A 264 1.71 6.70 -8.00
N THR A 265 2.96 6.71 -7.53
CA THR A 265 3.28 6.83 -6.10
C THR A 265 2.90 8.22 -5.57
N LEU A 266 3.19 9.28 -6.31
CA LEU A 266 2.78 10.65 -5.93
C LEU A 266 1.25 10.77 -5.91
N ASN A 267 0.56 10.25 -6.93
CA ASN A 267 -0.90 10.24 -6.94
C ASN A 267 -1.46 9.46 -5.73
N GLU A 268 -0.95 8.25 -5.45
CA GLU A 268 -1.40 7.47 -4.28
C GLU A 268 -1.16 8.21 -2.96
N CYS A 269 -0.04 8.91 -2.84
CA CYS A 269 0.31 9.67 -1.65
C CYS A 269 -0.65 10.85 -1.39
N ILE A 270 -1.11 11.53 -2.45
CA ILE A 270 -2.13 12.58 -2.35
C ILE A 270 -3.39 12.01 -1.72
N TYR A 271 -3.91 10.90 -2.26
CA TYR A 271 -5.15 10.29 -1.76
C TYR A 271 -4.99 9.64 -0.39
N ARG A 272 -3.84 9.02 -0.13
CA ARG A 272 -3.44 8.54 1.20
C ARG A 272 -3.48 9.64 2.26
N SER A 273 -3.03 10.83 1.89
CA SER A 273 -2.88 11.95 2.82
C SER A 273 -4.13 12.84 2.91
N MET A 274 -5.05 12.73 1.95
CA MET A 274 -6.24 13.57 1.80
C MET A 274 -7.09 13.72 3.07
N ASP A 275 -7.25 12.66 3.85
CA ASP A 275 -8.10 12.67 5.06
C ASP A 275 -7.31 12.86 6.37
N ARG A 276 -5.97 12.91 6.29
CA ARG A 276 -5.09 13.00 7.47
C ARG A 276 -4.22 14.25 7.49
N SER A 277 -4.03 14.93 6.36
CA SER A 277 -3.11 16.06 6.22
C SER A 277 -3.81 17.30 5.69
N ARG A 278 -3.47 18.48 6.23
CA ARG A 278 -4.03 19.75 5.75
C ARG A 278 -3.41 20.21 4.43
N TYR A 279 -2.10 20.06 4.31
CA TYR A 279 -1.32 20.35 3.10
C TYR A 279 -0.45 19.15 2.76
N VAL A 280 -0.29 18.92 1.46
CA VAL A 280 0.57 17.88 0.91
C VAL A 280 1.54 18.54 -0.06
N LEU A 281 2.83 18.26 0.11
CA LEU A 281 3.89 18.70 -0.78
C LEU A 281 4.39 17.50 -1.59
N LEU A 282 4.57 17.66 -2.90
CA LEU A 282 5.11 16.63 -3.79
C LEU A 282 6.48 17.09 -4.26
N ASN A 283 7.55 16.46 -3.76
CA ASN A 283 8.93 16.88 -4.05
C ASN A 283 9.82 15.66 -4.30
N ASP A 284 10.92 15.87 -5.02
CA ASP A 284 12.04 14.94 -5.02
C ASP A 284 12.89 15.12 -3.74
N ILE A 285 13.72 14.12 -3.39
CA ILE A 285 14.51 14.17 -2.15
C ILE A 285 15.59 15.25 -2.17
N ASP A 286 16.05 15.64 -3.36
CA ASP A 286 17.07 16.67 -3.56
C ASP A 286 16.47 18.09 -3.70
N GLU A 287 15.15 18.24 -3.53
CA GLU A 287 14.43 19.51 -3.64
C GLU A 287 13.78 19.93 -2.32
N ILE A 288 14.05 21.16 -1.89
CA ILE A 288 13.48 21.75 -0.68
C ILE A 288 12.85 23.10 -1.03
N ILE A 289 11.56 23.25 -0.72
CA ILE A 289 10.90 24.56 -0.76
C ILE A 289 11.25 25.33 0.51
N MET A 290 12.10 26.34 0.38
CA MET A 290 12.56 27.19 1.49
C MET A 290 11.81 28.52 1.51
N PRO A 291 10.95 28.78 2.51
CA PRO A 291 10.30 30.07 2.66
C PRO A 291 11.32 31.17 2.99
N TYR A 292 11.37 32.24 2.20
CA TYR A 292 12.32 33.34 2.40
C TYR A 292 11.87 34.34 3.47
N GLN A 293 10.57 34.63 3.52
CA GLN A 293 9.98 35.68 4.40
C GLN A 293 9.27 35.10 5.64
N HIS A 294 9.32 33.77 5.83
CA HIS A 294 8.57 33.07 6.87
C HIS A 294 9.42 31.98 7.52
N ASN A 295 9.20 31.74 8.80
CA ASN A 295 10.00 30.77 9.59
C ASN A 295 9.59 29.29 9.38
N GLY A 296 8.85 28.98 8.31
CA GLY A 296 8.37 27.63 8.03
C GLY A 296 7.22 27.59 7.02
N LEU A 297 6.80 26.38 6.67
CA LEU A 297 5.80 26.16 5.61
C LEU A 297 4.38 26.58 6.06
N MET A 298 4.02 26.36 7.32
CA MET A 298 2.68 26.74 7.82
C MET A 298 2.40 28.24 7.79
N PRO A 299 3.29 29.12 8.29
CA PRO A 299 3.11 30.56 8.14
C PRO A 299 3.01 31.00 6.67
N LEU A 300 3.83 30.42 5.78
CA LEU A 300 3.76 30.66 4.34
C LEU A 300 2.37 30.30 3.78
N MET A 301 1.85 29.12 4.09
CA MET A 301 0.52 28.71 3.60
C MET A 301 -0.63 29.53 4.18
N ASN A 302 -0.51 29.98 5.42
CA ASN A 302 -1.52 30.86 6.02
C ASN A 302 -1.63 32.18 5.25
N MET A 303 -0.50 32.75 4.85
CA MET A 303 -0.45 33.95 4.01
C MET A 303 -0.98 33.66 2.59
N LEU A 304 -0.49 32.60 1.93
CA LEU A 304 -0.90 32.25 0.58
C LEU A 304 -2.41 31.98 0.47
N LYS A 305 -2.99 31.28 1.46
CA LYS A 305 -4.43 31.02 1.52
C LYS A 305 -5.26 32.31 1.68
N GLN A 306 -4.75 33.30 2.41
CA GLN A 306 -5.43 34.59 2.56
C GLN A 306 -5.38 35.40 1.26
N GLN A 307 -4.24 35.39 0.56
CA GLN A 307 -4.07 36.10 -0.71
C GLN A 307 -4.81 35.44 -1.87
N HIS A 308 -4.90 34.10 -1.85
CA HIS A 308 -5.46 33.30 -2.92
C HIS A 308 -6.50 32.28 -2.40
N PRO A 309 -7.66 32.75 -1.90
CA PRO A 309 -8.63 31.90 -1.21
C PRO A 309 -9.28 30.81 -2.08
N ASN A 310 -9.23 30.99 -3.41
CA ASN A 310 -9.83 30.06 -4.38
C ASN A 310 -8.80 29.13 -5.04
N VAL A 311 -7.54 29.17 -4.61
CA VAL A 311 -6.47 28.33 -5.14
C VAL A 311 -6.35 27.05 -4.30
N GLY A 312 -6.44 25.91 -4.97
CA GLY A 312 -6.33 24.58 -4.34
C GLY A 312 -4.93 23.96 -4.38
N CYS A 313 -4.02 24.55 -5.14
CA CYS A 313 -2.64 24.10 -5.35
C CYS A 313 -1.79 25.31 -5.74
N PHE A 314 -0.61 25.45 -5.13
CA PHE A 314 0.32 26.57 -5.33
C PHE A 314 1.55 26.11 -6.09
#